data_AF-A0A0F8WNY7-F1
#
_entry.id   AF-A0A0F8WNY7-F1
#
_cell.length_a   1.000
_cell.length_b   1.000
_cell.length_c   1.000
_cell.angle_alpha   90.00
_cell.angle_beta   90.00
_cell.angle_gamma   90.00
#
_symmetry.space_group_name_H-M   'P 1'
#
loop_
_entity.id
_entity.type
_entity.pdbx_description
1 polymer ?
#
loop_
_entity_poly.entity_id
_entity_poly.type
_entity_poly.pdbx_seq_one_letter_code
_entity_poly.pdbx_strand_id
1 'polypeptide(L)'
;MQRGRKTGRKPGYKHDKETKRKISQTKSGQPFTDDHKDNMRQAKLGTSRSEEERQSISTGRAYIDLESKCLHRFLEMRSEYPGQEEFFDSNRAALLIAMRGLKSETELRDIRRYIETLTIEEIPQAYLEYQYDSSSFYAHEAAMVDLIDAATFLRKALRTKDENALLH
;
A
#
# COMPACT_ATOMS: atom_id res chain seq x y z
N MET A 1 8.72 -65.59 -2.84
CA MET A 1 8.85 -64.63 -1.72
C MET A 1 7.99 -63.40 -2.00
N GLN A 2 6.80 -63.30 -1.40
CA GLN A 2 5.97 -62.10 -1.49
C GLN A 2 6.52 -61.05 -0.51
N ARG A 3 7.00 -59.91 -1.02
CA ARG A 3 7.41 -58.77 -0.18
C ARG A 3 6.14 -58.12 0.37
N GLY A 4 5.86 -58.32 1.66
CA GLY A 4 4.76 -57.65 2.34
C GLY A 4 4.86 -56.14 2.18
N ARG A 5 3.78 -55.49 1.74
CA ARG A 5 3.73 -54.03 1.62
C ARG A 5 3.83 -53.43 3.03
N LYS A 6 4.95 -52.76 3.33
CA LYS A 6 5.07 -51.94 4.54
C LYS A 6 3.93 -50.92 4.53
N THR A 7 3.08 -50.99 5.53
CA THR A 7 1.96 -50.04 5.71
C THR A 7 2.55 -48.64 5.81
N GLY A 8 2.21 -47.78 4.85
CA GLY A 8 2.62 -46.38 4.86
C GLY A 8 2.12 -45.68 6.13
N ARG A 9 2.77 -44.57 6.49
CA ARG A 9 2.29 -43.72 7.59
C ARG A 9 0.86 -43.26 7.29
N LYS A 10 0.04 -43.12 8.33
CA LYS A 10 -1.36 -42.69 8.20
C LYS A 10 -1.45 -41.35 7.45
N PRO A 11 -2.46 -41.14 6.58
CA PRO A 11 -2.74 -39.84 5.98
C PRO A 11 -2.81 -38.74 7.06
N GLY A 12 -2.20 -37.58 6.79
CA GLY A 12 -2.12 -36.47 7.75
C GLY A 12 -0.94 -36.53 8.74
N TYR A 13 -0.05 -37.51 8.65
CA TYR A 13 1.17 -37.55 9.45
C TYR A 13 2.02 -36.29 9.20
N LYS A 14 2.29 -35.51 10.26
CA LYS A 14 3.14 -34.31 10.20
C LYS A 14 4.58 -34.70 10.47
N HIS A 15 5.47 -34.45 9.51
CA HIS A 15 6.91 -34.54 9.71
C HIS A 15 7.40 -33.50 10.72
N ASP A 16 8.36 -33.89 11.53
CA ASP A 16 9.14 -33.01 12.40
C ASP A 16 9.94 -31.99 11.58
N LYS A 17 10.34 -30.89 12.22
CA LYS A 17 11.04 -29.77 11.56
C LYS A 17 12.36 -30.22 10.93
N GLU A 18 13.09 -31.12 11.58
CA GLU A 18 14.38 -31.61 11.10
C GLU A 18 14.21 -32.45 9.83
N THR A 19 13.27 -33.41 9.82
CA THR A 19 12.97 -34.22 8.63
C THR A 19 12.50 -33.36 7.46
N LYS A 20 11.64 -32.35 7.71
CA LYS A 20 11.22 -31.40 6.65
C LYS A 20 12.42 -30.68 6.05
N ARG A 21 13.36 -30.23 6.88
CA ARG A 21 14.59 -29.57 6.42
C ARG A 21 15.45 -30.49 5.55
N LYS A 22 15.66 -31.75 5.97
CA LYS A 22 16.42 -32.74 5.19
C LYS A 22 15.79 -32.98 3.81
N ILE A 23 14.48 -33.21 3.76
CA ILE A 23 13.74 -33.38 2.50
C ILE A 23 13.91 -32.16 1.59
N SER A 24 13.76 -30.96 2.14
CA SER A 24 13.91 -29.71 1.39
C SER A 24 15.32 -29.58 0.81
N GLN A 25 16.35 -29.79 1.62
CA GLN A 25 17.74 -29.74 1.16
C GLN A 25 18.04 -30.74 0.04
N THR A 26 17.55 -31.99 0.16
CA THR A 26 17.76 -33.01 -0.87
C THR A 26 17.07 -32.68 -2.19
N LYS A 27 15.89 -32.05 -2.14
CA LYS A 27 15.09 -31.75 -3.34
C LYS A 27 15.35 -30.37 -3.94
N SER A 28 15.99 -29.48 -3.20
CA SER A 28 16.31 -28.13 -3.67
C SER A 28 17.28 -28.21 -4.85
N GLY A 29 16.97 -27.50 -5.95
CA GLY A 29 17.82 -27.46 -7.14
C GLY A 29 17.74 -28.68 -8.05
N GLN A 30 16.98 -29.73 -7.70
CA GLN A 30 16.77 -30.85 -8.63
C GLN A 30 15.75 -30.45 -9.72
N PRO A 31 16.13 -30.42 -11.00
CA PRO A 31 15.20 -30.12 -12.07
C PRO A 31 14.18 -31.24 -12.21
N PHE A 32 12.94 -30.88 -12.56
CA PHE A 32 11.93 -31.88 -12.91
C PHE A 32 12.34 -32.61 -14.19
N THR A 33 12.10 -33.92 -14.21
CA THR A 33 12.23 -34.72 -15.43
C THR A 33 11.17 -34.30 -16.45
N ASP A 34 11.42 -34.58 -17.72
CA ASP A 34 10.50 -34.18 -18.79
C ASP A 34 9.15 -34.88 -18.66
N ASP A 35 9.13 -36.18 -18.30
CA ASP A 35 7.90 -36.90 -17.95
C ASP A 35 7.12 -36.21 -16.81
N HIS A 36 7.81 -35.65 -15.81
CA HIS A 36 7.14 -34.96 -14.71
C HIS A 36 6.52 -33.62 -15.18
N LYS A 37 7.23 -32.88 -16.04
CA LYS A 37 6.71 -31.65 -16.64
C LYS A 37 5.49 -31.94 -17.51
N ASP A 38 5.54 -32.99 -18.32
CA ASP A 38 4.43 -33.39 -19.19
C ASP A 38 3.22 -33.83 -18.38
N ASN A 39 3.41 -34.61 -17.31
CA ASN A 39 2.31 -34.94 -16.40
C ASN A 39 1.70 -33.70 -15.73
N MET A 40 2.52 -32.73 -15.30
CA MET A 40 2.02 -31.46 -14.78
C MET A 40 1.25 -30.66 -15.83
N ARG A 41 1.71 -30.68 -17.10
CA ARG A 41 1.04 -30.01 -18.20
C ARG A 41 -0.31 -30.66 -18.50
N GLN A 42 -0.36 -31.98 -18.59
CA GLN A 42 -1.59 -32.75 -18.81
C GLN A 42 -2.59 -32.56 -17.66
N ALA A 43 -2.13 -32.53 -16.41
CA ALA A 43 -2.98 -32.26 -15.26
C ALA A 43 -3.61 -30.85 -15.28
N LYS A 44 -2.94 -29.87 -15.92
CA LYS A 44 -3.44 -28.50 -16.05
C LYS A 44 -4.29 -28.28 -17.31
N LEU A 45 -4.17 -29.14 -18.31
CA LEU A 45 -5.01 -29.13 -19.51
C LEU A 45 -6.48 -29.35 -19.11
N GLY A 46 -7.36 -28.46 -19.55
CA GLY A 46 -8.78 -28.49 -19.20
C GLY A 46 -9.17 -27.73 -17.92
N THR A 47 -8.20 -27.26 -17.13
CA THR A 47 -8.47 -26.38 -15.98
C THR A 47 -8.40 -24.91 -16.40
N SER A 48 -9.46 -24.39 -17.02
CA SER A 48 -9.58 -22.95 -17.26
C SER A 48 -10.25 -22.28 -16.07
N ARG A 49 -9.57 -21.30 -15.46
CA ARG A 49 -10.20 -20.39 -14.50
C ARG A 49 -11.34 -19.63 -15.15
N SER A 50 -12.43 -19.42 -14.41
CA SER A 50 -13.53 -18.56 -14.85
C SER A 50 -13.04 -17.11 -15.04
N GLU A 51 -13.80 -16.32 -15.80
CA GLU A 51 -13.46 -14.90 -15.99
C GLU A 51 -13.45 -14.13 -14.67
N GLU A 52 -14.38 -14.43 -13.76
CA GLU A 52 -14.45 -13.86 -12.41
C GLU A 52 -13.22 -14.22 -11.56
N GLU A 53 -12.76 -15.47 -11.61
CA GLU A 53 -11.54 -15.89 -10.90
C GLU A 53 -10.29 -15.21 -11.46
N ARG A 54 -10.22 -15.01 -12.79
CA ARG A 54 -9.11 -14.29 -13.43
C ARG A 54 -9.12 -12.83 -13.03
N GLN A 55 -10.29 -12.19 -13.04
CA GLN A 55 -10.46 -10.81 -12.61
C GLN A 55 -10.12 -10.64 -11.14
N SER A 56 -10.59 -11.52 -10.24
CA SER A 56 -10.25 -11.51 -8.82
C SER A 56 -8.74 -11.64 -8.56
N ILE A 57 -8.05 -12.49 -9.32
CA ILE A 57 -6.59 -12.63 -9.22
C ILE A 57 -5.87 -11.39 -9.77
N SER A 58 -6.38 -10.80 -10.85
CA SER A 58 -5.82 -9.60 -11.46
C SER A 58 -6.00 -8.38 -10.53
N THR A 59 -7.21 -8.15 -10.04
CA THR A 59 -7.54 -7.05 -9.13
C THR A 59 -6.88 -7.25 -7.77
N GLY A 60 -6.85 -8.47 -7.24
CA GLY A 60 -6.16 -8.78 -5.99
C GLY A 60 -4.64 -8.53 -6.08
N ARG A 61 -4.00 -8.91 -7.19
CA ARG A 61 -2.57 -8.60 -7.40
C ARG A 61 -2.33 -7.10 -7.58
N ALA A 62 -3.18 -6.41 -8.33
CA ALA A 62 -3.08 -4.96 -8.52
C ALA A 62 -3.28 -4.20 -7.19
N TYR A 63 -4.19 -4.67 -6.34
CA TYR A 63 -4.44 -4.10 -5.02
C TYR A 63 -3.25 -4.29 -4.08
N ILE A 64 -2.67 -5.50 -4.04
CA ILE A 64 -1.47 -5.79 -3.24
C ILE A 64 -0.28 -4.95 -3.72
N ASP A 65 -0.14 -4.76 -5.03
CA ASP A 65 0.93 -3.94 -5.62
C ASP A 65 0.76 -2.45 -5.30
N LEU A 66 -0.46 -1.92 -5.39
CA LEU A 66 -0.77 -0.53 -5.02
C LEU A 66 -0.50 -0.27 -3.53
N GLU A 67 -0.97 -1.15 -2.65
CA GLU A 67 -0.76 -1.00 -1.21
C GLU A 67 0.73 -1.07 -0.83
N SER A 68 1.49 -1.95 -1.49
CA SER A 68 2.94 -2.03 -1.33
C SER A 68 3.65 -0.76 -1.81
N LYS A 69 3.23 -0.19 -2.93
CA LYS A 69 3.76 1.08 -3.46
C LYS A 69 3.45 2.27 -2.55
N CYS A 70 2.22 2.38 -2.06
CA CYS A 70 1.84 3.43 -1.12
C CYS A 70 2.64 3.33 0.19
N LEU A 71 2.82 2.10 0.71
CA LEU A 71 3.62 1.90 1.91
C LEU A 71 5.10 2.26 1.68
N HIS A 72 5.68 1.87 0.54
CA HIS A 72 7.04 2.24 0.19
C HIS A 72 7.21 3.76 0.16
N ARG A 73 6.28 4.47 -0.51
CA ARG A 73 6.32 5.93 -0.62
C ARG A 73 6.11 6.62 0.73
N PHE A 74 5.25 6.09 1.58
CA PHE A 74 5.07 6.55 2.95
C PHE A 74 6.37 6.44 3.76
N LEU A 75 7.08 5.31 3.65
CA LEU A 75 8.35 5.09 4.34
C LEU A 75 9.46 6.00 3.82
N GLU A 76 9.52 6.21 2.50
CA GLU A 76 10.43 7.16 1.87
C GLU A 76 10.20 8.58 2.42
N MET A 77 8.95 9.06 2.41
CA MET A 77 8.62 10.37 2.98
C MET A 77 8.95 10.45 4.46
N ARG A 78 8.60 9.44 5.26
CA ARG A 78 8.99 9.41 6.69
C ARG A 78 10.51 9.54 6.88
N SER A 79 11.31 8.94 6.00
CA SER A 79 12.78 9.02 6.07
C SER A 79 13.34 10.39 5.65
N GLU A 80 12.60 11.14 4.83
CA GLU A 80 12.97 12.50 4.40
C GLU A 80 12.78 13.54 5.53
N TYR A 81 11.94 13.24 6.54
CA TYR A 81 11.62 14.15 7.65
C TYR A 81 11.97 13.53 9.04
N PRO A 82 13.26 13.37 9.38
CA PRO A 82 13.67 12.85 10.69
C PRO A 82 13.20 13.77 11.82
N GLY A 83 12.69 13.20 12.92
CA GLY A 83 12.11 13.94 14.05
C GLY A 83 10.60 14.19 13.94
N GLN A 84 9.95 13.77 12.84
CA GLN A 84 8.50 13.82 12.68
C GLN A 84 7.84 12.44 12.75
N GLU A 85 8.51 11.45 13.32
CA GLU A 85 8.04 10.06 13.35
C GLU A 85 6.65 9.93 13.97
N GLU A 86 6.38 10.67 15.04
CA GLU A 86 5.09 10.67 15.74
C GLU A 86 3.96 11.23 14.87
N PHE A 87 4.22 12.24 14.05
CA PHE A 87 3.25 12.76 13.08
C PHE A 87 2.91 11.69 12.03
N PHE A 88 3.93 11.05 11.45
CA PHE A 88 3.73 10.00 10.45
C PHE A 88 2.98 8.79 11.02
N ASP A 89 3.30 8.38 12.25
CA ASP A 89 2.66 7.25 12.90
C ASP A 89 1.21 7.58 13.29
N SER A 90 0.95 8.79 13.78
CA SER A 90 -0.40 9.27 14.13
C SER A 90 -1.31 9.47 12.91
N ASN A 91 -0.73 9.84 11.76
CA ASN A 91 -1.47 10.13 10.53
C ASN A 91 -1.34 9.01 9.47
N ARG A 92 -0.77 7.86 9.84
CA ARG A 92 -0.43 6.77 8.91
C ARG A 92 -1.58 6.36 8.02
N ALA A 93 -2.76 6.15 8.61
CA ALA A 93 -3.95 5.71 7.86
C ALA A 93 -4.42 6.78 6.86
N ALA A 94 -4.51 8.04 7.29
CA ALA A 94 -4.94 9.15 6.45
C ALA A 94 -3.96 9.40 5.29
N LEU A 95 -2.65 9.39 5.56
CA LEU A 95 -1.61 9.56 4.55
C LEU A 95 -1.60 8.41 3.54
N LEU A 96 -1.76 7.16 3.97
CA LEU A 96 -1.86 6.02 3.05
C LEU A 96 -3.12 6.09 2.19
N ILE A 97 -4.25 6.55 2.74
CA ILE A 97 -5.49 6.76 1.96
C ILE A 97 -5.29 7.85 0.93
N ALA A 98 -4.71 8.99 1.31
CA ALA A 98 -4.39 10.08 0.39
C ALA A 98 -3.47 9.57 -0.73
N MET A 99 -2.40 8.83 -0.39
CA MET A 99 -1.45 8.24 -1.34
C MET A 99 -2.07 7.23 -2.32
N ARG A 100 -3.14 6.51 -1.92
CA ARG A 100 -3.87 5.61 -2.84
C ARG A 100 -4.61 6.39 -3.95
N GLY A 101 -4.98 7.63 -3.69
CA GLY A 101 -5.69 8.50 -4.63
C GLY A 101 -4.78 9.27 -5.59
N LEU A 102 -3.48 9.40 -5.28
CA LEU A 102 -2.55 10.18 -6.09
C LEU A 102 -2.25 9.44 -7.40
N LYS A 103 -2.40 10.16 -8.50
CA LYS A 103 -2.12 9.69 -9.85
C LYS A 103 -0.83 10.30 -10.42
N SER A 104 -0.24 11.28 -9.73
CA SER A 104 0.88 12.06 -10.26
C SER A 104 1.89 12.54 -9.20
N GLU A 105 3.13 12.78 -9.65
CA GLU A 105 4.19 13.41 -8.84
C GLU A 105 3.86 14.84 -8.39
N THR A 106 2.96 15.53 -9.11
CA THR A 106 2.49 16.85 -8.71
C THR A 106 1.69 16.80 -7.42
N GLU A 107 0.78 15.82 -7.28
CA GLU A 107 -0.03 15.66 -6.07
C GLU A 107 0.84 15.20 -4.88
N LEU A 108 1.91 14.43 -5.14
CA LEU A 108 2.91 14.09 -4.13
C LEU A 108 3.67 15.33 -3.64
N ARG A 109 4.01 16.26 -4.53
CA ARG A 109 4.63 17.54 -4.17
C ARG A 109 3.72 18.37 -3.27
N ASP A 110 2.41 18.37 -3.54
CA ASP A 110 1.44 19.11 -2.73
C ASP A 110 1.30 18.54 -1.31
N ILE A 111 1.35 17.20 -1.15
CA ILE A 111 1.41 16.58 0.19
C ILE A 111 2.71 16.91 0.91
N ARG A 112 3.86 16.86 0.22
CA ARG A 112 5.15 17.27 0.82
C ARG A 112 5.10 18.71 1.31
N ARG A 113 4.56 19.60 0.48
CA ARG A 113 4.35 21.01 0.84
C ARG A 113 3.40 21.15 2.04
N TYR A 114 2.34 20.35 2.12
CA TYR A 114 1.42 20.35 3.27
C TYR A 114 2.15 19.97 4.57
N ILE A 115 2.96 18.91 4.55
CA ILE A 115 3.77 18.46 5.69
C ILE A 115 4.76 19.56 6.11
N GLU A 116 5.41 20.20 5.14
CA GLU A 116 6.30 21.35 5.37
C GLU A 116 5.56 22.57 5.92
N THR A 117 4.32 22.83 5.52
CA THR A 117 3.54 23.98 6.04
C THR A 117 2.96 23.75 7.42
N LEU A 118 2.58 22.52 7.77
CA LEU A 118 2.11 22.19 9.12
C LEU A 118 3.23 22.24 10.16
N THR A 119 4.49 22.13 9.72
CA THR A 119 5.67 22.22 10.58
C THR A 119 6.18 23.64 10.75
N ILE A 120 5.62 24.61 10.00
CA ILE A 120 5.85 26.05 10.20
C ILE A 120 4.78 26.54 11.18
N GLU A 121 5.10 26.45 12.48
CA GLU A 121 4.60 27.09 13.72
C GLU A 121 3.34 28.01 13.78
N GLU A 122 2.50 28.18 12.77
CA GLU A 122 1.37 29.11 12.77
C GLU A 122 0.12 28.54 12.09
N ILE A 123 -0.53 27.56 12.73
CA ILE A 123 -2.00 27.50 12.65
C ILE A 123 -2.51 28.27 13.86
N PRO A 124 -3.21 29.41 13.68
CA PRO A 124 -3.80 30.14 14.79
C PRO A 124 -4.64 29.19 15.64
N GLN A 125 -4.36 29.14 16.95
CA GLN A 125 -5.09 28.33 17.94
C GLN A 125 -6.61 28.51 17.89
N ALA A 126 -7.12 29.54 17.20
CA ALA A 126 -8.52 29.76 16.90
C ALA A 126 -9.20 28.60 16.13
N TYR A 127 -8.45 27.71 15.47
CA TYR A 127 -9.03 26.55 14.76
C TYR A 127 -9.16 25.27 15.61
N LEU A 128 -8.61 25.26 16.84
CA LEU A 128 -8.69 24.11 17.76
C LEU A 128 -9.89 24.17 18.72
N GLU A 129 -10.69 25.25 18.71
CA GLU A 129 -11.93 25.36 19.49
C GLU A 129 -13.19 24.87 18.74
N TYR A 130 -13.04 24.18 17.60
CA TYR A 130 -14.17 23.47 17.02
C TYR A 130 -14.38 22.15 17.76
N GLN A 131 -15.32 22.17 18.71
CA GLN A 131 -15.79 20.99 19.44
C GLN A 131 -16.11 19.86 18.45
N TYR A 132 -15.34 18.78 18.58
CA TYR A 132 -15.57 17.50 17.92
C TYR A 132 -16.89 16.91 18.38
N ASP A 133 -17.95 17.12 17.61
CA ASP A 133 -19.10 16.22 17.59
C ASP A 133 -18.88 15.21 16.46
N SER A 134 -18.54 13.98 16.84
CA SER A 134 -18.10 12.88 15.99
C SER A 134 -19.18 12.28 15.09
N SER A 135 -20.24 13.03 14.76
CA SER A 135 -21.45 12.50 14.14
C SER A 135 -21.61 12.79 12.64
N SER A 136 -20.64 13.43 11.98
CA SER A 136 -20.78 13.77 10.56
C SER A 136 -19.49 13.59 9.77
N PHE A 137 -19.39 12.49 9.03
CA PHE A 137 -18.40 12.27 7.98
C PHE A 137 -18.39 13.41 6.94
N TYR A 138 -19.54 14.08 6.75
CA TYR A 138 -19.69 15.25 5.87
C TYR A 138 -18.97 16.51 6.38
N ALA A 139 -18.77 16.65 7.69
CA ALA A 139 -18.00 17.78 8.24
C ALA A 139 -16.50 17.67 7.91
N HIS A 140 -15.99 16.46 7.72
CA HIS A 140 -14.59 16.23 7.34
C HIS A 140 -14.33 16.52 5.86
N GLU A 141 -15.29 16.19 4.99
CA GLU A 141 -15.27 16.57 3.57
C GLU A 141 -15.36 18.09 3.42
N ALA A 142 -16.29 18.74 4.14
CA ALA A 142 -16.39 20.20 4.14
C ALA A 142 -15.09 20.86 4.62
N ALA A 143 -14.50 20.38 5.72
CA ALA A 143 -13.23 20.90 6.22
C ALA A 143 -12.07 20.70 5.23
N MET A 144 -12.02 19.58 4.50
CA MET A 144 -11.01 19.36 3.46
C MET A 144 -11.26 20.19 2.21
N VAL A 145 -12.52 20.39 1.81
CA VAL A 145 -12.90 21.28 0.72
C VAL A 145 -12.55 22.73 1.07
N ASP A 146 -12.84 23.19 2.28
CA ASP A 146 -12.48 24.52 2.77
C ASP A 146 -10.94 24.70 2.80
N LEU A 147 -10.19 23.64 3.11
CA LEU A 147 -8.73 23.67 3.11
C LEU A 147 -8.16 23.73 1.68
N ILE A 148 -8.78 23.03 0.74
CA ILE A 148 -8.46 23.09 -0.69
C ILE A 148 -8.82 24.46 -1.27
N ASP A 149 -9.95 25.03 -0.87
CA ASP A 149 -10.40 26.36 -1.29
C ASP A 149 -9.53 27.46 -0.71
N ALA A 150 -9.11 27.35 0.55
CA ALA A 150 -8.15 28.25 1.18
C ALA A 150 -6.78 28.17 0.49
N ALA A 151 -6.29 26.97 0.18
CA ALA A 151 -5.05 26.77 -0.58
C ALA A 151 -5.15 27.37 -2.00
N THR A 152 -6.31 27.24 -2.64
CA THR A 152 -6.58 27.81 -3.97
C THR A 152 -6.66 29.35 -3.92
N PHE A 153 -7.26 29.91 -2.88
CA PHE A 153 -7.31 31.36 -2.64
C PHE A 153 -5.91 31.95 -2.42
N LEU A 154 -5.09 31.30 -1.58
CA LEU A 154 -3.70 31.72 -1.34
C LEU A 154 -2.86 31.66 -2.63
N ARG A 155 -3.05 30.65 -3.47
CA ARG A 155 -2.40 30.55 -4.79
C ARG A 155 -2.77 31.70 -5.72
N LYS A 156 -4.03 32.14 -5.70
CA LYS A 156 -4.51 33.28 -6.51
C LYS A 156 -3.95 34.62 -5.99
N ALA A 157 -3.91 34.81 -4.68
CA ALA A 157 -3.36 36.01 -4.04
C ALA A 157 -1.84 36.15 -4.21
N LEU A 158 -1.10 35.03 -4.27
CA LEU A 158 0.34 35.04 -4.55
C LEU A 158 0.64 35.39 -6.01
N ARG A 159 -0.16 34.89 -6.97
CA ARG A 159 -0.03 35.26 -8.39
C ARG A 159 -0.21 36.75 -8.65
N THR A 160 -1.19 37.38 -8.00
CA THR A 160 -1.45 38.81 -8.18
C THR A 160 -0.37 39.68 -7.52
N LYS A 161 0.33 39.19 -6.49
CA LYS A 161 1.49 39.87 -5.92
C LYS A 161 2.71 39.81 -6.86
N ASP A 162 2.96 38.66 -7.49
CA ASP A 162 4.07 38.51 -8.45
C ASP A 162 3.84 39.35 -9.73
N GLU A 163 2.60 39.43 -10.23
CA GLU A 163 2.27 40.26 -11.40
C GLU A 163 2.42 41.77 -11.13
N ASN A 164 2.10 42.23 -9.91
CA ASN A 164 2.29 43.63 -9.51
C ASN A 164 3.76 43.96 -9.21
N ALA A 165 4.57 42.98 -8.79
CA ALA A 165 6.00 43.16 -8.55
C ALA A 165 6.82 43.28 -9.86
N LEU A 166 6.26 42.85 -11.00
CA LEU A 166 6.90 42.96 -12.33
C LEU A 166 6.55 44.26 -13.09
N LEU A 167 5.65 45.09 -12.54
CA LEU A 167 5.18 46.34 -13.15
C LEU A 167 5.77 47.61 -12.52
N HIS A 168 6.72 47.46 -11.58
CA HIS A 168 7.48 48.54 -10.95
C HIS A 168 8.98 48.35 -11.16
#